data_AF-Q05VF2-F1
#
_entry.id   AF-Q05VF2-F1
#
_cell.length_a   1.000
_cell.length_b   1.000
_cell.length_c   1.000
_cell.angle_alpha   90.00
_cell.angle_beta   90.00
_cell.angle_gamma   90.00
#
_symmetry.space_group_name_H-M   'P 1'
#
loop_
_entity.id
_entity.type
_entity.pdbx_description
1 polymer ?
#
loop_
_entity_poly.entity_id
_entity_poly.type
_entity_poly.pdbx_seq_one_letter_code
_entity_poly.pdbx_strand_id
1 'polypeptide(L)' 'MFASINNNPCITRADSGGIEFTIPGGPPGWEQNGDGPSMITVVVISADGRSVLETRNN' A
#
# COMPACT_ATOMS: atom_id res chain seq x y z
N MET A 1 6.85 -9.89 4.38
CA MET A 1 5.39 -9.73 4.42
C MET A 1 4.98 -9.55 5.88
N PHE A 2 4.21 -8.51 6.22
CA PHE A 2 3.81 -8.25 7.60
C PHE A 2 2.71 -9.22 8.03
N ALA A 3 2.81 -9.78 9.23
CA ALA A 3 1.89 -10.83 9.72
C ALA A 3 0.50 -10.30 10.12
N SER A 4 0.36 -8.98 10.27
CA SER A 4 -0.88 -8.34 10.72
C SER A 4 -0.97 -6.91 10.17
N ILE A 5 -2.14 -6.31 10.32
CA ILE A 5 -2.35 -4.87 10.11
C ILE A 5 -1.56 -4.03 11.12
N ASN A 6 -1.28 -4.59 12.30
CA ASN A 6 -0.50 -3.92 13.33
C ASN A 6 0.97 -3.80 12.89
N ASN A 7 1.52 -2.58 12.95
CA ASN A 7 2.89 -2.25 12.54
C ASN A 7 3.23 -2.53 11.06
N ASN A 8 2.24 -2.49 10.17
CA ASN A 8 2.50 -2.52 8.73
C ASN A 8 2.73 -1.09 8.20
N PRO A 9 3.95 -0.72 7.77
CA PRO A 9 4.28 0.62 7.30
C PRO A 9 3.59 0.99 5.99
N CYS A 10 3.05 0.00 5.25
CA CYS A 10 2.28 0.27 4.04
C CYS A 10 0.84 0.67 4.37
N ILE A 11 0.33 0.46 5.59
CA ILE A 11 -1.04 0.83 5.96
C ILE A 11 -1.03 2.27 6.46
N THR A 12 -1.63 3.16 5.67
CA THR A 12 -1.79 4.58 6.02
C THR A 12 -3.12 4.88 6.69
N ARG A 13 -4.12 4.00 6.53
CA ARG A 13 -5.44 4.12 7.14
C ARG A 13 -6.11 2.74 7.30
N ALA A 14 -6.82 2.55 8.41
CA ALA A 14 -7.69 1.39 8.61
C ALA A 14 -8.91 1.81 9.46
N ASP A 15 -10.07 1.93 8.81
CA ASP A 15 -11.33 2.33 9.45
C ASP A 15 -12.55 1.68 8.77
N SER A 16 -13.77 2.13 9.10
CA SER A 16 -15.01 1.60 8.53
C SER A 16 -15.14 1.77 7.02
N GLY A 17 -14.41 2.71 6.42
CA GLY A 17 -14.31 2.91 4.98
C GLY A 17 -13.33 1.97 4.27
N GLY A 18 -12.60 1.14 5.03
CA GLY A 18 -11.66 0.15 4.50
C GLY A 18 -10.23 0.33 5.00
N ILE A 19 -9.32 -0.43 4.39
CA ILE A 19 -7.89 -0.44 4.70
C ILE A 19 -7.15 0.15 3.50
N GLU A 20 -6.50 1.29 3.71
CA GLU A 20 -5.69 1.96 2.69
C GLU A 20 -4.24 1.49 2.79
N PHE A 21 -3.75 0.93 1.68
CA PHE A 21 -2.36 0.57 1.48
C PHE A 21 -1.70 1.58 0.55
N THR A 22 -0.63 2.20 1.02
CA THR A 22 0.26 3.04 0.22
C THR A 22 1.53 2.23 -0.09
N ILE A 23 1.73 1.93 -1.36
CA ILE A 23 2.80 1.05 -1.84
C ILE A 23 3.77 1.90 -2.66
N PRO A 24 4.99 2.16 -2.15
CA PRO A 24 6.02 2.83 -2.91
C PRO A 24 6.54 1.90 -4.02
N GLY A 25 6.75 2.47 -5.19
CA GLY A 25 7.26 1.77 -6.36
C GLY A 25 8.24 2.63 -7.14
N GLY A 26 8.94 2.00 -8.08
CA GLY A 26 9.94 2.62 -8.91
C GLY A 26 10.38 1.68 -10.04
N PRO A 27 11.36 2.11 -10.86
CA PRO A 27 11.93 1.26 -11.90
C PRO A 27 12.49 -0.05 -11.32
N PRO A 28 12.55 -1.15 -12.09
CA PRO A 28 13.12 -2.41 -11.61
C PRO A 28 14.49 -2.21 -10.93
N GLY A 29 14.62 -2.66 -9.68
CA GLY A 29 15.85 -2.55 -8.88
C GLY A 29 16.00 -1.27 -8.04
N TRP A 30 15.04 -0.33 -8.07
CA TRP A 30 15.13 0.95 -7.36
C TRP A 30 15.48 0.80 -5.86
N GLU A 31 14.81 -0.12 -5.15
CA GLU A 31 15.07 -0.36 -3.71
C GLU A 31 16.51 -0.83 -3.45
N GLN A 32 17.03 -1.70 -4.32
CA GLN A 32 18.39 -2.25 -4.19
C GLN A 32 19.46 -1.20 -4.50
N ASN A 33 19.18 -0.29 -5.44
CA ASN A 33 20.08 0.78 -5.82
C ASN A 33 20.08 1.94 -4.80
N GLY A 34 19.14 1.95 -3.86
CA GLY A 34 18.97 3.05 -2.91
C GLY A 34 18.29 4.28 -3.52
N ASP A 35 17.64 4.11 -4.67
CA ASP A 35 16.84 5.16 -5.29
C ASP A 35 15.57 5.40 -4.45
N GLY A 36 15.04 6.63 -4.50
CA GLY A 36 13.73 6.92 -3.94
C GLY A 36 12.60 6.34 -4.81
N PRO A 37 11.40 6.12 -4.26
CA PRO A 37 10.26 5.72 -5.05
C PRO A 37 9.89 6.82 -6.06
N SER A 38 9.59 6.43 -7.29
CA SER A 38 9.15 7.33 -8.36
C SER A 38 7.65 7.26 -8.64
N MET A 39 6.94 6.34 -7.96
CA MET A 39 5.53 6.09 -8.15
C MET A 39 4.93 5.62 -6.82
N ILE A 40 3.71 6.06 -6.52
CA ILE A 40 2.95 5.56 -5.38
C ILE A 40 1.67 4.91 -5.88
N THR A 41 1.45 3.65 -5.52
CA THR A 41 0.17 2.99 -5.74
C THR A 41 -0.61 2.96 -4.43
N VAL A 42 -1.83 3.48 -4.46
CA VAL A 42 -2.77 3.41 -3.34
C VAL A 42 -3.86 2.39 -3.67
N VAL A 43 -4.05 1.44 -2.76
CA VAL A 43 -5.10 0.43 -2.85
C VAL A 43 -5.98 0.53 -1.62
N VAL A 44 -7.29 0.62 -1.81
CA VAL A 44 -8.26 0.57 -0.71
C VAL A 44 -8.95 -0.78 -0.76
N ILE A 45 -8.82 -1.54 0.33
CA ILE A 45 -9.47 -2.84 0.53
C ILE A 45 -10.68 -2.64 1.44
N SER A 46 -11.76 -3.38 1.21
CA SER A 46 -12.93 -3.38 2.10
C SER A 46 -12.55 -3.74 3.54
N ALA A 47 -13.33 -3.25 4.51
CA ALA A 47 -13.05 -3.50 5.93
C ALA A 47 -13.09 -4.99 6.30
N ASP A 48 -13.82 -5.81 5.55
CA ASP A 48 -13.84 -7.28 5.70
C ASP A 48 -12.67 -8.00 5.00
N GLY A 49 -11.82 -7.27 4.27
CA GLY A 49 -10.66 -7.79 3.56
C GLY A 49 -10.99 -8.59 2.29
N ARG A 50 -12.23 -8.56 1.81
CA ARG A 50 -12.71 -9.47 0.74
C ARG A 50 -12.76 -8.85 -0.64
N SER A 51 -12.68 -7.53 -0.77
CA SER A 51 -12.72 -6.86 -2.07
C SER A 51 -11.82 -5.63 -2.14
N VAL A 52 -11.39 -5.32 -3.37
CA VAL A 52 -10.72 -4.06 -3.68
C VAL A 52 -11.80 -3.03 -3.97
N LEU A 53 -11.81 -1.93 -3.21
CA LEU A 53 -12.73 -0.80 -3.39
C LEU A 53 -12.16 0.21 -4.38
N GLU A 54 -10.84 0.44 -4.35
CA GLU A 54 -10.18 1.43 -5.19
C GLU A 54 -8.72 1.03 -5.45
N THR A 55 -8.24 1.34 -6.66
CA THR A 55 -6.81 1.29 -7.02
C THR A 55 -6.49 2.56 -7.78
N ARG A 56 -5.51 3.33 -7.30
CA ARG A 56 -5.04 4.56 -7.96
C ARG A 56 -3.53 4.66 -7.91
N ASN A 57 -2.97 5.33 -8.91
CA ASN A 57 -1.54 5.63 -8.99
C ASN A 57 -1.36 7.13 -8.88
N ASN A 58 -0.40 7.55 -8.06
CA ASN A 58 -0.02 8.94 -7.84
C ASN A 58 1.49 9.13 -8.10
#